data_AF-A0A9W9AYW1-F1
#
_entry.id   AF-A0A9W9AYW1-F1
#
_cell.length_a   1.000
_cell.length_b   1.000
_cell.length_c   1.000
_cell.angle_alpha   90.00
_cell.angle_beta   90.00
_cell.angle_gamma   90.00
#
_symmetry.space_group_name_H-M   'P 1'
#
loop_
_entity.id
_entity.type
_entity.pdbx_description
1 polymer ?
#
loop_
_entity_poly.entity_id
_entity_poly.type
_entity_poly.pdbx_seq_one_letter_code
_entity_poly.pdbx_strand_id
1 'polypeptide(L)'
;MVSFQCHACNDVVKKPKLDQHRNRCHTGFDCIDCSKTFNTPAEYKSHTSCISEAEKYEKTLYKGPKVCLLFHPNHVSLNNRFRFVERAE
;
A
#
# COMPACT_ATOMS: atom_id res chain seq x y z
N MET A 1 11.15 -2.33 -13.55
CA MET A 1 11.61 -1.42 -12.47
C MET A 1 10.43 -0.58 -12.05
N VAL A 2 10.21 -0.35 -10.74
CA VAL A 2 9.06 0.45 -10.26
C VAL A 2 9.35 1.95 -10.37
N SER A 3 8.33 2.72 -10.77
CA SER A 3 8.37 4.19 -10.86
C SER A 3 7.49 4.82 -9.79
N PHE A 4 7.99 5.89 -9.17
CA PHE A 4 7.27 6.62 -8.13
C PHE A 4 7.04 8.08 -8.54
N GLN A 5 5.89 8.62 -8.18
CA GLN A 5 5.52 10.01 -8.34
C GLN A 5 5.67 10.74 -7.00
N CYS A 6 6.31 11.91 -7.01
CA CYS A 6 6.41 12.78 -5.82
C CYS A 6 5.21 13.73 -5.73
N HIS A 7 4.56 13.84 -4.57
CA HIS A 7 3.39 14.72 -4.39
C HIS A 7 3.74 16.23 -4.41
N ALA A 8 4.94 16.61 -3.99
CA ALA A 8 5.34 18.03 -3.96
C ALA A 8 5.88 18.51 -5.31
N CYS A 9 6.64 17.63 -5.98
CA CYS A 9 7.48 17.98 -7.10
C CYS A 9 6.88 17.46 -8.42
N ASN A 10 5.85 16.60 -8.37
CA ASN A 10 5.18 15.95 -9.51
C ASN A 10 6.15 15.32 -10.52
N ASP A 11 7.34 14.96 -10.05
CA ASP A 11 8.39 14.34 -10.85
C ASP A 11 8.35 12.82 -10.69
N VAL A 12 8.73 12.10 -11.76
CA VAL A 12 8.73 10.63 -11.81
C VAL A 12 10.14 10.12 -11.48
N VAL A 13 10.29 9.57 -10.29
CA VAL A 13 11.58 9.18 -9.73
C VAL A 13 11.71 7.66 -9.73
N LYS A 14 12.84 7.17 -10.23
CA LYS A 14 13.22 5.76 -10.17
C LYS A 14 13.81 5.41 -8.80
N LYS A 15 13.63 4.17 -8.36
CA LYS A 15 14.13 3.61 -7.07
C LYS A 15 15.53 4.08 -6.62
N PRO A 16 16.62 4.05 -7.44
CA PRO A 16 17.94 4.47 -6.96
C PRO A 16 18.04 5.97 -6.64
N LYS A 17 17.21 6.82 -7.25
CA LYS A 17 17.19 8.27 -7.01
C LYS A 17 16.11 8.70 -6.01
N LEU A 18 15.25 7.78 -5.60
CA LEU A 18 14.15 8.04 -4.68
C LEU A 18 14.65 8.48 -3.29
N ASP A 19 15.70 7.83 -2.78
CA ASP A 19 16.28 8.16 -1.46
C ASP A 19 16.84 9.58 -1.45
N GLN A 20 17.57 9.96 -2.51
CA GLN A 20 18.05 11.33 -2.69
C GLN A 20 16.91 12.34 -2.86
N HIS A 21 15.84 11.98 -3.58
CA HIS A 21 14.69 12.86 -3.79
C HIS A 21 13.89 13.07 -2.50
N ARG A 22 13.78 12.05 -1.62
CA ARG A 22 13.13 12.19 -0.31
C ARG A 22 13.84 13.20 0.58
N ASN A 23 15.17 13.24 0.54
CA ASN A 23 15.96 14.23 1.28
C ASN A 23 15.79 15.67 0.76
N ARG A 24 15.14 15.85 -0.40
CA ARG A 24 14.85 17.17 -0.98
C ARG A 24 13.40 17.58 -0.74
N CYS A 25 12.43 16.74 -1.13
CA CYS A 25 11.01 17.10 -1.08
C CYS A 25 10.33 16.68 0.24
N HIS A 26 10.93 15.80 1.07
CA HIS A 26 10.41 15.33 2.39
C HIS A 26 8.95 14.84 2.43
N THR A 27 8.35 14.60 1.28
CA THR A 27 6.92 14.31 1.10
C THR A 27 6.67 12.84 0.73
N GLY A 28 5.40 12.45 0.72
CA GLY A 28 4.94 11.13 0.28
C GLY A 28 5.17 10.87 -1.20
N PHE A 29 5.21 9.58 -1.55
CA PHE A 29 5.35 9.11 -2.92
C PHE A 29 4.24 8.15 -3.27
N ASP A 30 3.77 8.22 -4.51
CA ASP A 30 2.77 7.30 -5.04
C ASP A 30 3.44 6.38 -6.07
N CYS A 31 3.18 5.08 -6.01
CA CYS A 31 3.59 4.20 -7.11
C CYS A 31 2.60 4.37 -8.27
N ILE A 32 3.13 4.64 -9.46
CA ILE A 32 2.32 4.90 -10.66
C ILE A 32 1.66 3.61 -11.14
N ASP A 33 2.30 2.46 -10.93
CA ASP A 33 1.85 1.17 -11.43
C ASP A 33 0.76 0.54 -10.56
N CYS A 34 0.76 0.78 -9.24
CA CYS A 34 -0.23 0.18 -8.32
C CYS A 34 -1.07 1.22 -7.53
N SER A 35 -0.87 2.50 -7.82
CA SER A 35 -1.56 3.62 -7.18
C SER A 35 -1.56 3.59 -5.65
N LYS A 36 -0.56 2.95 -5.04
CA LYS A 36 -0.35 2.97 -3.58
C LYS A 36 0.42 4.22 -3.18
N THR A 37 -0.12 4.92 -2.20
CA THR A 37 0.54 6.02 -1.52
C THR A 37 1.44 5.53 -0.41
N PHE A 38 2.65 6.05 -0.35
CA PHE A 38 3.67 5.74 0.64
C PHE A 38 4.10 7.01 1.37
N ASN A 39 3.74 7.10 2.65
CA ASN A 39 4.10 8.25 3.49
C ASN A 39 5.43 8.05 4.22
N THR A 40 5.77 6.79 4.53
CA THR A 40 6.96 6.45 5.32
C THR A 40 8.09 5.88 4.44
N PRO A 41 9.36 6.07 4.84
CA PRO A 41 10.51 5.55 4.10
C PRO A 41 10.64 4.02 4.12
N ALA A 42 10.08 3.35 5.11
CA ALA A 42 10.13 1.89 5.18
C ALA A 42 9.26 1.23 4.10
N GLU A 43 8.12 1.85 3.75
CA GLU A 43 7.13 1.24 2.86
C GLU A 43 7.60 1.22 1.40
N TYR A 44 8.06 2.36 0.87
CA TYR A 44 8.52 2.42 -0.53
C TYR A 44 9.86 1.70 -0.75
N LYS A 45 10.71 1.57 0.29
CA LYS A 45 11.96 0.78 0.22
C LYS A 45 11.62 -0.70 0.01
N SER A 46 10.64 -1.20 0.75
CA SER A 46 10.13 -2.57 0.65
C SER A 46 9.30 -2.80 -0.63
N HIS A 47 8.79 -1.75 -1.27
CA HIS A 47 7.99 -1.86 -2.50
C HIS A 47 8.87 -2.06 -3.76
N THR A 48 9.31 -3.29 -4.01
CA THR A 48 10.18 -3.65 -5.16
C THR A 48 9.42 -4.22 -6.35
N SER A 49 8.23 -4.78 -6.10
CA SER A 49 7.32 -5.32 -7.12
C SER A 49 5.91 -4.76 -6.87
N CYS A 50 5.27 -4.30 -7.93
CA CYS A 50 3.86 -3.94 -7.89
C CYS A 50 3.06 -5.23 -7.90
N ILE A 51 2.08 -5.34 -7.00
CA ILE A 51 1.13 -6.46 -7.07
C ILE A 51 0.32 -6.28 -8.35
N SER A 52 0.28 -7.33 -9.17
CA SER A 52 -0.56 -7.29 -10.37
C SER A 52 -2.03 -7.50 -9.96
N GLU A 53 -2.97 -7.04 -10.78
CA GLU A 53 -4.41 -7.15 -10.49
C GLU A 53 -4.82 -8.58 -10.11
N ALA A 54 -4.23 -9.61 -10.72
CA ALA A 54 -4.46 -11.02 -10.42
C ALA A 54 -4.31 -11.35 -8.91
N GLU A 55 -3.22 -10.95 -8.27
CA GLU A 55 -2.97 -11.24 -6.85
C GLU A 55 -3.88 -10.46 -5.89
N LYS A 56 -4.53 -9.39 -6.37
CA LYS A 56 -5.56 -8.66 -5.61
C LYS A 56 -6.90 -9.42 -5.65
N TYR A 57 -7.26 -10.02 -6.79
CA TYR A 57 -8.51 -10.77 -6.96
C TYR A 57 -8.43 -12.22 -6.45
N GLU A 58 -7.26 -12.85 -6.46
CA GLU A 58 -7.10 -14.25 -6.01
C GLU A 58 -7.18 -14.42 -4.48
N LYS A 59 -6.97 -13.35 -3.70
CA LYS A 59 -7.08 -13.38 -2.23
C LYS A 59 -8.52 -13.32 -1.73
N THR A 60 -9.49 -12.99 -2.58
CA THR A 60 -10.91 -12.88 -2.19
C THR A 60 -11.73 -14.14 -2.49
N LEU A 61 -11.22 -15.09 -3.29
CA LEU A 61 -12.01 -16.23 -3.79
C LEU A 61 -11.79 -17.58 -3.09
N TYR A 62 -10.98 -17.69 -2.02
CA TYR A 62 -10.86 -18.97 -1.30
C TYR A 62 -10.95 -18.83 0.23
N LYS A 63 -12.19 -18.72 0.74
CA LYS A 63 -12.53 -19.17 2.09
C LYS A 63 -12.96 -20.63 2.00
N GLY A 64 -11.99 -21.53 1.93
CA GLY A 64 -12.25 -22.96 2.15
C GLY A 64 -12.89 -23.19 3.53
N PRO A 65 -13.62 -24.30 3.72
CA PRO A 65 -14.33 -24.59 4.97
C PRO A 65 -13.35 -24.61 6.14
N LYS A 66 -13.55 -23.68 7.07
CA LYS A 66 -12.77 -23.60 8.31
C LYS A 66 -13.17 -24.76 9.21
N VAL A 67 -12.46 -25.89 9.11
CA VAL A 67 -12.42 -26.82 10.23
C VAL A 67 -11.60 -26.19 11.35
N CYS A 68 -12.28 -25.90 12.45
CA CYS A 68 -11.72 -25.41 13.70
C CYS A 68 -10.65 -26.36 14.23
N LEU A 69 -9.40 -25.90 14.33
CA LEU A 69 -8.48 -26.34 15.37
C LEU A 69 -7.74 -25.12 15.96
N LEU A 70 -8.40 -24.56 16.98
CA LEU A 70 -7.89 -24.01 18.23
C LEU A 70 -6.47 -23.41 18.26
N PHE A 71 -6.38 -22.07 18.22
CA PHE A 71 -5.65 -21.28 19.24
C PHE A 71 -6.08 -19.81 19.21
N HIS A 72 -6.79 -19.36 20.26
CA HIS A 72 -6.99 -17.95 20.64
C HIS A 72 -6.97 -17.92 22.18
N PRO A 73 -6.38 -16.92 22.86
CA PRO A 73 -7.02 -15.60 22.92
C PRO A 73 -6.09 -14.40 23.18
N ASN A 74 -5.99 -13.46 22.24
CA ASN A 74 -6.00 -12.02 22.59
C ASN A 74 -6.33 -11.15 21.37
N HIS A 75 -7.62 -10.93 21.13
CA HIS A 75 -8.08 -9.85 20.26
C HIS A 75 -9.13 -9.06 21.05
N VAL A 76 -8.65 -8.10 21.84
CA VAL A 76 -9.54 -7.11 22.45
C VAL A 76 -9.68 -5.92 21.50
N SER A 77 -10.89 -5.84 20.94
CA SER A 77 -11.71 -4.64 20.70
C SER A 77 -11.16 -3.55 19.75
N LEU A 78 -11.82 -3.30 18.61
CA LEU A 78 -12.86 -2.26 18.45
C LEU A 78 -12.39 -0.90 19.03
N ASN A 79 -12.28 0.20 18.28
CA ASN A 79 -13.28 0.68 17.34
C ASN A 79 -12.77 1.90 16.53
N ASN A 80 -13.41 2.11 15.38
CA ASN A 80 -13.73 3.40 14.77
C ASN A 80 -12.65 4.15 13.93
N ARG A 81 -12.75 4.02 12.60
CA ARG A 81 -13.32 5.07 11.71
C ARG A 81 -13.13 4.67 10.25
N PHE A 82 -13.96 3.72 9.82
CA PHE A 82 -14.28 3.53 8.41
C PHE A 82 -14.94 4.83 7.90
N ARG A 83 -14.15 5.75 7.32
CA ARG A 83 -14.68 6.69 6.34
C ARG A 83 -14.68 5.97 4.99
N PHE A 84 -15.75 5.21 4.77
CA PHE A 84 -16.30 5.05 3.44
C PHE A 84 -16.64 6.45 2.94
N VAL A 85 -15.87 6.95 1.99
CA VAL A 85 -16.36 8.01 1.10
C VAL A 85 -16.94 7.29 -0.11
N GLU A 86 -18.16 6.80 0.05
CA GLU A 86 -19.09 6.69 -1.07
C GLU A 86 -19.77 8.05 -1.20
N ARG A 87 -19.43 8.77 -2.27
CA ARG A 87 -20.15 9.94 -2.78
C ARG A 87 -19.76 10.04 -4.25
N ALA A 88 -20.54 9.39 -5.11
CA ALA A 88 -21.68 9.96 -5.85
C ALA A 88 -21.19 10.79 -7.05
N GLU A 89 -21.72 10.41 -8.22
CA GLU A 89 -21.54 11.01 -9.56
C GLU A 89 -20.20 10.73 -10.28
#